data_AF-A0A7K3Z7E8-F1
#
_entry.id   AF-A0A7K3Z7E8-F1
#
_cell.length_a   1.000
_cell.length_b   1.000
_cell.length_c   1.000
_cell.angle_alpha   90.00
_cell.angle_beta   90.00
_cell.angle_gamma   90.00
#
_symmetry.space_group_name_H-M   'P 1'
#
loop_
_entity.id
_entity.type
_entity.pdbx_description
1 polymer ?
#
loop_
_entity_poly.entity_id
_entity_poly.type
_entity_poly.pdbx_seq_one_letter_code
_entity_poly.pdbx_strand_id
1 'polypeptide(L)'
;MFRNTRWGGNGVIGDSIIATMDTYDQRVYAIGKGPTQTTVSAPDLSVDFGKSVLIKGTVTDISPGTKEYALTSRFPSGVPAVADECMSEWMLYVYKQFEKPNDATGVPVDIYALDANNNYRFLGTAMSDSSGFYSLEWTPDIPGKYTVIATFAGSKAYYPSSAVNAFTVSEAQPTSEPEPTQPPSMADLYFLPMSIITLVVIIVIGALLLLRKRD
;
A
#
# COMPACT_ATOMS: atom_id res chain seq x y z
N MET A 1 29.03 -19.20 -3.81
CA MET A 1 30.07 -20.11 -3.27
C MET A 1 31.33 -19.30 -2.97
N PHE A 2 31.97 -19.48 -1.80
CA PHE A 2 33.17 -18.74 -1.38
C PHE A 2 34.44 -19.50 -1.79
N ARG A 3 35.48 -18.81 -2.26
CA ARG A 3 36.75 -19.46 -2.64
C ARG A 3 37.71 -19.43 -1.46
N ASN A 4 37.90 -20.58 -0.84
CA ASN A 4 38.78 -20.73 0.32
C ASN A 4 40.27 -20.64 -0.03
N THR A 5 41.08 -20.36 0.97
CA THR A 5 42.55 -20.45 0.88
C THR A 5 43.00 -21.89 1.10
N ARG A 6 44.16 -22.26 0.54
CA ARG A 6 44.75 -23.59 0.76
C ARG A 6 45.40 -23.75 2.15
N TRP A 7 45.84 -22.64 2.77
CA TRP A 7 46.61 -22.65 4.03
C TRP A 7 45.93 -21.90 5.19
N GLY A 8 44.88 -21.12 4.94
CA GLY A 8 44.18 -20.31 5.97
C GLY A 8 43.08 -21.05 6.72
N GLY A 9 43.00 -22.37 6.56
CA GLY A 9 42.01 -23.23 7.23
C GLY A 9 40.64 -23.25 6.56
N ASN A 10 39.81 -24.20 7.00
CA ASN A 10 38.40 -24.29 6.60
C ASN A 10 37.57 -23.22 7.33
N GLY A 11 36.36 -22.96 6.84
CA GLY A 11 35.39 -22.13 7.57
C GLY A 11 35.15 -22.68 8.98
N VAL A 12 35.07 -21.78 9.95
CA VAL A 12 34.76 -22.10 11.35
C VAL A 12 33.33 -21.70 11.67
N ILE A 13 32.70 -22.38 12.63
CA ILE A 13 31.33 -22.10 13.04
C ILE A 13 31.31 -21.75 14.51
N GLY A 14 30.66 -20.63 14.84
CA GLY A 14 30.34 -20.22 16.20
C GLY A 14 28.96 -19.57 16.21
N ASP A 15 28.15 -19.87 17.22
CA ASP A 15 26.78 -19.32 17.35
C ASP A 15 25.90 -19.49 16.09
N SER A 16 26.04 -20.64 15.42
CA SER A 16 25.36 -20.95 14.14
C SER A 16 25.70 -20.01 12.97
N ILE A 17 26.77 -19.23 13.07
CA ILE A 17 27.32 -18.40 12.01
C ILE A 17 28.60 -19.05 11.48
N ILE A 18 28.66 -19.26 10.16
CA ILE A 18 29.86 -19.70 9.45
C ILE A 18 30.73 -18.47 9.18
N ALA A 19 31.95 -18.46 9.69
CA ALA A 19 32.98 -17.50 9.32
C ALA A 19 33.95 -18.14 8.33
N THR A 20 34.09 -17.54 7.15
CA THR A 20 34.95 -18.07 6.08
C THR A 20 35.56 -16.94 5.26
N MET A 21 36.74 -17.17 4.68
CA MET A 21 37.39 -16.20 3.81
C MET A 21 37.01 -16.45 2.35
N ASP A 22 36.80 -15.37 1.61
CA ASP A 22 36.77 -15.41 0.17
C ASP A 22 38.02 -14.79 -0.44
N THR A 23 38.67 -15.55 -1.29
CA THR A 23 39.92 -15.15 -1.95
C THR A 23 39.70 -14.42 -3.27
N TYR A 24 38.45 -14.20 -3.71
CA TYR A 24 38.17 -13.34 -4.86
C TYR A 24 38.31 -11.85 -4.52
N ASP A 25 37.83 -11.45 -3.35
CA ASP A 25 37.85 -10.07 -2.86
C ASP A 25 38.71 -9.88 -1.60
N GLN A 26 39.32 -10.97 -1.12
CA GLN A 26 40.18 -11.02 0.07
C GLN A 26 39.46 -10.58 1.36
N ARG A 27 38.16 -10.89 1.49
CA ARG A 27 37.34 -10.55 2.66
C ARG A 27 36.95 -11.78 3.48
N VAL A 28 36.61 -11.55 4.74
CA VAL A 28 36.00 -12.56 5.62
C VAL A 28 34.49 -12.33 5.66
N TYR A 29 33.73 -13.39 5.41
CA TYR A 29 32.28 -13.40 5.41
C TYR A 29 31.76 -14.16 6.63
N ALA A 30 30.72 -13.60 7.24
CA ALA A 30 29.92 -14.24 8.28
C ALA A 30 28.55 -14.59 7.69
N ILE A 31 28.24 -15.87 7.61
CA ILE A 31 27.05 -16.40 6.94
C ILE A 31 26.18 -17.09 7.98
N GLY A 32 24.93 -16.68 8.07
CA GLY A 32 23.95 -17.32 8.92
C GLY A 32 22.57 -16.74 8.68
N LYS A 33 21.65 -17.05 9.60
CA LYS A 33 20.26 -16.60 9.51
C LYS A 33 20.18 -15.07 9.71
N GLY A 34 19.57 -14.37 8.76
CA GLY A 34 19.49 -12.90 8.75
C GLY A 34 18.29 -12.36 9.53
N PRO A 35 18.42 -11.29 10.35
CA PRO A 35 17.29 -10.59 10.92
C PRO A 35 16.48 -9.85 9.84
N THR A 36 15.16 -9.79 10.01
CA THR A 36 14.27 -9.08 9.08
C THR A 36 13.48 -7.98 9.78
N GLN A 37 13.03 -7.02 8.98
CA GLN A 37 12.09 -5.98 9.38
C GLN A 37 10.88 -6.05 8.46
N THR A 38 9.71 -6.31 9.04
CA THR A 38 8.43 -6.15 8.35
C THR A 38 7.92 -4.74 8.61
N THR A 39 7.25 -4.14 7.62
CA THR A 39 6.49 -2.89 7.76
C THR A 39 5.05 -3.12 7.33
N VAL A 40 4.11 -2.34 7.84
CA VAL A 40 2.71 -2.38 7.41
C VAL A 40 2.12 -0.98 7.38
N SER A 41 1.49 -0.63 6.28
CA SER A 41 0.82 0.63 6.00
C SER A 41 -0.66 0.34 5.77
N ALA A 42 -1.49 1.05 6.52
CA ALA A 42 -2.93 1.13 6.34
C ALA A 42 -3.30 2.59 6.04
N PRO A 43 -4.51 2.87 5.52
CA PRO A 43 -4.95 4.24 5.28
C PRO A 43 -4.93 5.08 6.57
N ASP A 44 -4.33 6.27 6.51
CA ASP A 44 -4.31 7.21 7.63
C ASP A 44 -5.67 7.91 7.85
N LEU A 45 -6.50 7.93 6.80
CA LEU A 45 -7.84 8.52 6.82
C LEU A 45 -8.90 7.44 7.10
N SER A 46 -10.00 7.86 7.71
CA SER A 46 -11.15 6.98 7.90
C SER A 46 -11.68 6.49 6.57
N VAL A 47 -11.85 5.18 6.45
CA VAL A 47 -12.42 4.54 5.27
C VAL A 47 -13.92 4.37 5.46
N ASP A 48 -14.71 4.70 4.45
CA ASP A 48 -16.16 4.48 4.53
C ASP A 48 -16.50 2.99 4.65
N PHE A 49 -17.47 2.68 5.49
CA PHE A 49 -17.98 1.33 5.65
C PHE A 49 -18.39 0.71 4.30
N GLY A 50 -17.99 -0.54 4.07
CA GLY A 50 -18.24 -1.27 2.82
C GLY A 50 -17.26 -0.96 1.69
N LYS A 51 -16.26 -0.10 1.90
CA LYS A 51 -15.15 0.07 0.96
C LYS A 51 -14.00 -0.88 1.30
N SER A 52 -13.36 -1.35 0.24
CA SER A 52 -12.18 -2.21 0.33
C SER A 52 -10.95 -1.40 0.75
N VAL A 53 -10.10 -1.99 1.58
CA VAL A 53 -8.85 -1.42 2.09
C VAL A 53 -7.69 -2.20 1.54
N LEU A 54 -6.69 -1.49 1.01
CA LEU A 54 -5.43 -2.09 0.59
C LEU A 54 -4.42 -2.02 1.73
N ILE A 55 -4.20 -3.14 2.40
CA ILE A 55 -3.12 -3.30 3.38
C ILE A 55 -1.86 -3.61 2.60
N LYS A 56 -0.77 -2.87 2.84
CA LYS A 56 0.48 -3.08 2.11
C LYS A 56 1.69 -2.85 3.00
N GLY A 57 2.83 -3.38 2.61
CA GLY A 57 4.05 -3.21 3.38
C GLY A 57 5.25 -3.81 2.67
N THR A 58 6.36 -3.87 3.40
CA THR A 58 7.60 -4.49 2.91
C THR A 58 8.20 -5.43 3.93
N VAL A 59 8.98 -6.41 3.45
CA VAL A 59 9.86 -7.24 4.27
C VAL A 59 11.29 -7.05 3.79
N THR A 60 12.14 -6.49 4.65
CA THR A 60 13.53 -6.15 4.33
C THR A 60 14.51 -6.90 5.21
N ASP A 61 15.64 -7.29 4.64
CA ASP A 61 16.80 -7.85 5.33
C ASP A 61 17.60 -6.73 6.01
N ILE A 62 17.72 -6.81 7.34
CA ILE A 62 18.43 -5.84 8.18
C ILE A 62 19.73 -6.44 8.76
N SER A 63 20.28 -7.47 8.12
CA SER A 63 21.57 -8.06 8.46
C SER A 63 22.66 -6.98 8.51
N PRO A 64 23.67 -7.09 9.40
CA PRO A 64 24.71 -6.06 9.53
C PRO A 64 25.42 -5.71 8.21
N GLY A 65 25.60 -6.70 7.33
CA GLY A 65 26.17 -6.51 5.99
C GLY A 65 25.40 -5.52 5.13
N THR A 66 24.06 -5.46 5.23
CA THR A 66 23.22 -4.59 4.38
C THR A 66 23.36 -3.10 4.69
N LYS A 67 24.03 -2.74 5.80
CA LYS A 67 24.28 -1.35 6.22
C LYS A 67 25.53 -0.73 5.58
N GLU A 68 26.36 -1.53 4.91
CA GLU A 68 27.54 -1.01 4.21
C GLU A 68 27.15 -0.04 3.09
N TYR A 69 27.94 1.02 2.90
CA TYR A 69 27.66 2.05 1.88
C TYR A 69 27.50 1.48 0.46
N ALA A 70 28.30 0.46 0.11
CA ALA A 70 28.21 -0.20 -1.19
C ALA A 70 26.85 -0.87 -1.43
N LEU A 71 26.17 -1.30 -0.37
CA LEU A 71 24.83 -1.88 -0.46
C LEU A 71 23.74 -0.83 -0.32
N THR A 72 23.85 0.11 0.61
CA THR A 72 22.84 1.17 0.77
C THR A 72 22.74 2.09 -0.45
N SER A 73 23.84 2.30 -1.17
CA SER A 73 23.83 3.04 -2.46
C SER A 73 23.18 2.27 -3.60
N ARG A 74 23.28 0.93 -3.62
CA ARG A 74 22.65 0.05 -4.63
C ARG A 74 21.18 -0.25 -4.31
N PHE A 75 20.85 -0.30 -3.02
CA PHE A 75 19.55 -0.66 -2.48
C PHE A 75 19.05 0.47 -1.56
N PRO A 76 18.64 1.62 -2.12
CA PRO A 76 18.21 2.78 -1.33
C PRO A 76 16.97 2.49 -0.47
N SER A 77 16.13 1.55 -0.89
CA SER A 77 14.94 1.09 -0.14
C SER A 77 15.20 -0.11 0.76
N GLY A 78 16.47 -0.47 0.97
CA GLY A 78 16.88 -1.69 1.67
C GLY A 78 16.93 -2.92 0.76
N VAL A 79 17.58 -3.98 1.25
CA VAL A 79 17.64 -5.26 0.56
C VAL A 79 16.38 -6.06 0.91
N PRO A 80 15.58 -6.50 -0.06
CA PRO A 80 14.39 -7.28 0.25
C PRO A 80 14.72 -8.70 0.73
N ALA A 81 13.87 -9.22 1.60
CA ALA A 81 13.90 -10.62 1.99
C ALA A 81 13.27 -11.47 0.86
N VAL A 82 13.99 -12.49 0.41
CA VAL A 82 13.57 -13.37 -0.70
C VAL A 82 13.31 -14.80 -0.23
N ALA A 83 12.61 -15.58 -1.06
CA ALA A 83 12.32 -16.98 -0.79
C ALA A 83 13.60 -17.84 -0.70
N ASP A 84 13.55 -18.93 0.07
CA ASP A 84 14.69 -19.81 0.29
C ASP A 84 15.19 -20.45 -1.03
N GLU A 85 14.30 -20.65 -2.01
CA GLU A 85 14.60 -21.26 -3.31
C GLU A 85 15.55 -20.41 -4.16
N CYS A 86 15.43 -19.07 -4.09
CA CYS A 86 16.25 -18.13 -4.88
C CYS A 86 17.40 -17.51 -4.09
N MET A 87 17.56 -17.89 -2.80
CA MET A 87 18.54 -17.31 -1.88
C MET A 87 19.99 -17.38 -2.38
N SER A 88 20.37 -18.49 -3.04
CA SER A 88 21.75 -18.67 -3.52
C SER A 88 22.14 -17.62 -4.55
N GLU A 89 21.32 -17.45 -5.59
CA GLU A 89 21.54 -16.47 -6.65
C GLU A 89 21.36 -15.03 -6.12
N TRP A 90 20.42 -14.83 -5.21
CA TRP A 90 20.20 -13.54 -4.55
C TRP A 90 21.45 -13.06 -3.79
N MET A 91 22.11 -13.94 -3.04
CA MET A 91 23.34 -13.60 -2.31
C MET A 91 24.51 -13.28 -3.25
N LEU A 92 24.60 -13.93 -4.42
CA LEU A 92 25.58 -13.57 -5.45
C LEU A 92 25.31 -12.17 -6.02
N TYR A 93 24.04 -11.86 -6.29
CA TYR A 93 23.63 -10.53 -6.77
C TYR A 93 23.94 -9.42 -5.74
N VAL A 94 23.54 -9.63 -4.49
CA VAL A 94 23.71 -8.63 -3.42
C VAL A 94 25.20 -8.44 -3.12
N TYR A 95 25.94 -9.50 -2.77
CA TYR A 95 27.29 -9.37 -2.22
C TYR A 95 28.43 -9.51 -3.23
N LYS A 96 28.18 -10.06 -4.42
CA LYS A 96 29.24 -10.40 -5.40
C LYS A 96 29.09 -9.74 -6.76
N GLN A 97 28.17 -8.80 -6.91
CA GLN A 97 27.96 -8.01 -8.14
C GLN A 97 27.61 -8.87 -9.37
N PHE A 98 26.97 -10.02 -9.16
CA PHE A 98 26.38 -10.79 -10.25
C PHE A 98 25.14 -10.08 -10.82
N GLU A 99 24.59 -10.60 -11.91
CA GLU A 99 23.34 -10.09 -12.50
C GLU A 99 22.15 -10.35 -11.57
N LYS A 100 21.11 -9.50 -11.66
CA LYS A 100 19.89 -9.68 -10.87
C LYS A 100 19.17 -10.96 -11.34
N PRO A 101 18.78 -11.89 -10.44
CA PRO A 101 17.99 -13.05 -10.82
C PRO A 101 16.63 -12.63 -11.37
N ASN A 102 16.19 -13.26 -12.45
CA ASN A 102 14.91 -12.94 -13.11
C ASN A 102 13.70 -13.58 -12.41
N ASP A 103 13.94 -14.58 -11.57
CA ASP A 103 12.96 -15.45 -10.91
C ASP A 103 12.98 -15.30 -9.38
N ALA A 104 13.60 -14.24 -8.85
CA ALA A 104 13.60 -13.98 -7.42
C ALA A 104 12.17 -13.69 -6.92
N THR A 105 11.66 -14.55 -6.04
CA THR A 105 10.38 -14.40 -5.37
C THR A 105 10.58 -13.94 -3.92
N GLY A 106 9.60 -13.23 -3.38
CA GLY A 106 9.63 -12.82 -1.98
C GLY A 106 9.10 -13.89 -1.03
N VAL A 107 8.76 -13.47 0.18
CA VAL A 107 8.37 -14.33 1.30
C VAL A 107 6.87 -14.20 1.61
N PRO A 108 6.22 -15.24 2.16
CA PRO A 108 4.84 -15.14 2.60
C PRO A 108 4.70 -14.28 3.87
N VAL A 109 3.72 -13.39 3.88
CA VAL A 109 3.37 -12.53 5.02
C VAL A 109 1.92 -12.78 5.42
N ASP A 110 1.72 -13.23 6.64
CA ASP A 110 0.39 -13.46 7.21
C ASP A 110 -0.15 -12.17 7.80
N ILE A 111 -1.38 -11.80 7.42
CA ILE A 111 -2.01 -10.56 7.83
C ILE A 111 -3.20 -10.87 8.72
N TYR A 112 -3.22 -10.23 9.89
CA TYR A 112 -4.24 -10.35 10.90
C TYR A 112 -4.87 -8.98 11.16
N ALA A 113 -6.11 -8.98 11.64
CA ALA A 113 -6.76 -7.80 12.16
C ALA A 113 -7.35 -8.06 13.55
N LEU A 114 -7.18 -7.08 14.43
CA LEU A 114 -7.92 -6.93 15.67
C LEU A 114 -8.99 -5.85 15.45
N ASP A 115 -10.26 -6.23 15.56
CA ASP A 115 -11.38 -5.34 15.36
C ASP A 115 -11.75 -4.53 16.63
N ALA A 116 -12.75 -3.64 16.51
CA ALA A 116 -13.22 -2.83 17.63
C ALA A 116 -13.88 -3.63 18.77
N ASN A 117 -14.30 -4.87 18.47
CA ASN A 117 -14.87 -5.81 19.44
C ASN A 117 -13.80 -6.71 20.08
N ASN A 118 -12.53 -6.44 19.80
CA ASN A 118 -11.38 -7.19 20.28
C ASN A 118 -11.31 -8.64 19.77
N ASN A 119 -11.90 -8.92 18.59
CA ASN A 119 -11.76 -10.18 17.90
C ASN A 119 -10.48 -10.18 17.06
N TYR A 120 -9.63 -11.17 17.28
CA TYR A 120 -8.42 -11.39 16.50
C TYR A 120 -8.70 -12.37 15.36
N ARG A 121 -8.52 -11.93 14.12
CA ARG A 121 -8.81 -12.74 12.93
C ARG A 121 -7.68 -12.74 11.92
N PHE A 122 -7.54 -13.86 11.23
CA PHE A 122 -6.68 -14.00 10.06
C PHE A 122 -7.42 -13.46 8.83
N LEU A 123 -6.77 -12.59 8.06
CA LEU A 123 -7.32 -12.02 6.83
C LEU A 123 -6.85 -12.78 5.59
N GLY A 124 -5.59 -13.22 5.59
CA GLY A 124 -4.98 -13.89 4.45
C GLY A 124 -3.46 -13.82 4.48
N THR A 125 -2.83 -14.53 3.54
CA THR A 125 -1.39 -14.49 3.31
C THR A 125 -1.11 -13.73 2.02
N ALA A 126 -0.21 -12.74 2.08
CA ALA A 126 0.29 -12.01 0.92
C ALA A 126 1.73 -12.44 0.61
N MET A 127 2.02 -12.76 -0.65
CA MET A 127 3.39 -13.03 -1.08
C MET A 127 4.10 -11.72 -1.38
N SER A 128 5.28 -11.49 -0.80
CA SER A 128 6.10 -10.36 -1.23
C SER A 128 6.75 -10.62 -2.58
N ASP A 129 7.06 -9.56 -3.30
CA ASP A 129 7.75 -9.61 -4.60
C ASP A 129 9.28 -9.48 -4.46
N SER A 130 9.99 -9.42 -5.60
CA SER A 130 11.46 -9.23 -5.63
C SER A 130 11.95 -7.88 -5.07
N SER A 131 11.04 -6.95 -4.76
CA SER A 131 11.32 -5.69 -4.07
C SER A 131 10.98 -5.76 -2.57
N GLY A 132 10.49 -6.90 -2.10
CA GLY A 132 10.06 -7.13 -0.73
C GLY A 132 8.67 -6.56 -0.44
N PHE A 133 7.99 -6.00 -1.45
CA PHE A 133 6.67 -5.39 -1.30
C PHE A 133 5.59 -6.46 -1.31
N TYR A 134 4.61 -6.33 -0.42
CA TYR A 134 3.41 -7.17 -0.39
C TYR A 134 2.16 -6.29 -0.25
N SER A 135 1.02 -6.79 -0.73
CA SER A 135 -0.28 -6.17 -0.51
C SER A 135 -1.39 -7.20 -0.40
N LEU A 136 -2.43 -6.85 0.36
CA LEU A 136 -3.67 -7.60 0.52
C LEU A 136 -4.83 -6.63 0.48
N GLU A 137 -5.77 -6.90 -0.42
CA GLU A 137 -7.04 -6.20 -0.48
C GLU A 137 -8.05 -6.90 0.45
N TRP A 138 -8.67 -6.14 1.36
CA TRP A 138 -9.61 -6.67 2.33
C TRP A 138 -10.72 -5.67 2.67
N THR A 139 -11.96 -6.14 2.80
CA THR A 139 -13.13 -5.29 3.15
C THR A 139 -13.54 -5.48 4.61
N PRO A 140 -13.53 -4.42 5.43
CA PRO A 140 -14.05 -4.46 6.80
C PRO A 140 -15.54 -4.77 6.87
N ASP A 141 -15.94 -5.57 7.86
CA ASP A 141 -17.30 -6.06 8.08
C ASP A 141 -18.07 -5.26 9.16
N ILE A 142 -17.36 -4.57 10.04
CA ILE A 142 -17.93 -3.62 11.01
C ILE A 142 -17.23 -2.25 10.94
N PRO A 143 -17.92 -1.14 11.26
CA PRO A 143 -17.29 0.15 11.48
C PRO A 143 -16.47 0.14 12.78
N GLY A 144 -15.54 1.08 12.91
CA GLY A 144 -14.69 1.25 14.09
C GLY A 144 -13.20 1.12 13.80
N LYS A 145 -12.41 1.01 14.87
CA LYS A 145 -10.95 0.92 14.78
C LYS A 145 -10.52 -0.52 14.49
N TYR A 146 -9.61 -0.66 13.53
CA TYR A 146 -8.89 -1.90 13.26
C TYR A 146 -7.41 -1.72 13.58
N THR A 147 -6.82 -2.74 14.20
CA THR A 147 -5.37 -2.87 14.32
C THR A 147 -4.92 -4.01 13.42
N VAL A 148 -4.13 -3.69 12.40
CA VAL A 148 -3.58 -4.66 11.44
C VAL A 148 -2.21 -5.10 11.92
N ILE A 149 -1.98 -6.41 11.87
CA ILE A 149 -0.72 -7.04 12.25
C ILE A 149 -0.25 -7.86 11.06
N ALA A 150 0.88 -7.49 10.48
CA ALA A 150 1.54 -8.26 9.43
C ALA A 150 2.70 -9.05 10.05
N THR A 151 2.75 -10.34 9.79
CA THR A 151 3.73 -11.26 10.38
C THR A 151 4.43 -12.06 9.28
N PHE A 152 5.74 -11.92 9.21
CA PHE A 152 6.59 -12.86 8.50
C PHE A 152 7.07 -13.93 9.49
N ALA A 153 6.68 -15.19 9.25
CA ALA A 153 6.99 -16.32 10.15
C ALA A 153 8.49 -16.72 10.15
N GLY A 154 9.32 -16.11 9.31
CA GLY A 154 10.70 -16.49 9.09
C GLY A 154 10.83 -17.61 8.05
N SER A 155 12.06 -17.90 7.67
CA SER A 155 12.42 -18.98 6.75
C SER A 155 13.66 -19.72 7.25
N LYS A 156 14.26 -20.59 6.43
CA LYS A 156 15.57 -21.16 6.76
C LYS A 156 16.64 -20.07 6.77
N ALA A 157 16.54 -19.09 5.87
CA ALA A 157 17.49 -17.98 5.74
C ALA A 157 17.20 -16.78 6.66
N TYR A 158 15.95 -16.57 7.08
CA TYR A 158 15.56 -15.34 7.80
C TYR A 158 14.83 -15.58 9.12
N TYR A 159 15.14 -14.78 10.14
CA TYR A 159 14.37 -14.73 11.39
C TYR A 159 12.99 -14.08 11.17
N PRO A 160 11.97 -14.49 11.96
CA PRO A 160 10.64 -13.90 11.91
C PRO A 160 10.65 -12.41 12.28
N SER A 161 9.69 -11.67 11.75
CA SER A 161 9.43 -10.29 12.16
C SER A 161 7.94 -9.96 12.00
N SER A 162 7.49 -8.94 12.71
CA SER A 162 6.11 -8.47 12.60
C SER A 162 6.03 -6.95 12.68
N ALA A 163 4.95 -6.39 12.15
CA ALA A 163 4.63 -4.99 12.18
C ALA A 163 3.17 -4.79 12.54
N VAL A 164 2.89 -3.68 13.22
CA VAL A 164 1.54 -3.31 13.65
C VAL A 164 1.23 -1.91 13.16
N ASN A 165 0.03 -1.72 12.63
CA ASN A 165 -0.51 -0.41 12.30
C ASN A 165 -2.03 -0.41 12.57
N ALA A 166 -2.68 0.74 12.53
CA ALA A 166 -4.11 0.85 12.78
C ALA A 166 -4.76 1.83 11.80
N PHE A 167 -6.04 1.59 11.53
CA PHE A 167 -6.88 2.49 10.74
C PHE A 167 -8.30 2.49 11.30
N THR A 168 -9.11 3.45 10.88
CA THR A 168 -10.51 3.56 11.31
C THR A 168 -11.45 3.42 10.12
N VAL A 169 -12.60 2.81 10.36
CA VAL A 169 -13.69 2.70 9.39
C VAL A 169 -14.85 3.55 9.91
N SER A 170 -15.20 4.60 9.18
CA SER A 170 -16.33 5.46 9.49
C SER A 170 -17.65 4.77 9.15
N GLU A 171 -18.67 4.99 9.97
CA GLU A 171 -20.04 4.64 9.60
C GLU A 171 -20.42 5.40 8.32
N ALA A 172 -21.13 4.71 7.42
CA ALA A 172 -21.63 5.36 6.21
C ALA A 172 -22.58 6.50 6.62
N GLN A 173 -22.29 7.74 6.19
CA GLN A 173 -23.24 8.82 6.38
C GLN A 173 -24.52 8.50 5.58
N PRO A 174 -25.72 8.70 6.16
CA PRO A 174 -26.95 8.52 5.40
C PRO A 174 -26.90 9.41 4.15
N THR A 175 -27.16 8.80 2.99
CA THR A 175 -27.37 9.58 1.76
C THR A 175 -28.52 10.53 2.01
N SER A 176 -28.29 11.83 1.89
CA SER A 176 -29.36 12.82 1.92
C SER A 176 -30.40 12.42 0.87
N GLU A 177 -31.63 12.18 1.32
CA GLU A 177 -32.76 11.91 0.42
C GLU A 177 -32.85 13.07 -0.58
N PRO A 178 -33.09 12.81 -1.90
CA PRO A 178 -33.23 13.88 -2.87
C PRO A 178 -34.24 14.89 -2.35
N GLU A 179 -33.84 16.16 -2.29
CA GLU A 179 -34.72 17.24 -1.87
C GLU A 179 -36.00 17.15 -2.73
N PRO A 180 -37.20 17.10 -2.10
CA PRO A 180 -38.44 16.99 -2.86
C PRO A 180 -38.44 18.11 -3.89
N THR A 181 -38.60 17.74 -5.16
CA THR A 181 -38.72 18.72 -6.24
C THR A 181 -39.87 19.64 -5.87
N GLN A 182 -39.55 20.90 -5.50
CA GLN A 182 -40.59 21.85 -5.17
C GLN A 182 -41.51 21.95 -6.38
N PRO A 183 -42.84 21.79 -6.22
CA PRO A 183 -43.76 22.02 -7.31
C PRO A 183 -43.54 23.46 -7.81
N PRO A 184 -43.55 23.69 -9.13
CA PRO A 184 -43.32 25.01 -9.70
C PRO A 184 -44.23 26.01 -9.00
N SER A 185 -43.66 27.13 -8.54
CA SER A 185 -44.43 28.09 -7.77
C SER A 185 -45.52 28.70 -8.67
N MET A 186 -46.63 29.14 -8.07
CA MET A 186 -47.67 29.86 -8.82
C MET A 186 -47.11 31.11 -9.51
N ALA A 187 -46.04 31.70 -8.98
CA ALA A 187 -45.32 32.78 -9.64
C ALA A 187 -44.70 32.31 -10.96
N ASP A 188 -44.02 31.16 -10.99
CA ASP A 188 -43.41 30.62 -12.22
C ASP A 188 -44.48 30.30 -13.29
N LEU A 189 -45.65 29.83 -12.86
CA LEU A 189 -46.73 29.42 -13.75
C LEU A 189 -47.51 30.59 -14.36
N TYR A 190 -47.70 31.69 -13.61
CA TYR A 190 -48.49 32.84 -14.05
C TYR A 190 -47.66 34.07 -14.45
N PHE A 191 -46.48 34.29 -13.87
CA PHE A 191 -45.68 35.50 -14.13
C PHE A 191 -45.09 35.50 -15.55
N LEU A 192 -44.69 34.32 -16.05
CA LEU A 192 -44.08 34.18 -17.38
C LEU A 192 -45.10 34.39 -18.54
N PRO A 193 -46.27 33.74 -18.56
CA PRO A 193 -47.27 34.04 -19.58
C PRO A 193 -47.88 35.46 -19.43
N MET A 194 -48.08 35.96 -18.20
CA MET A 194 -48.63 37.31 -17.99
C MET A 194 -47.66 38.42 -18.41
N SER A 195 -46.35 38.25 -18.20
CA SER A 195 -45.34 39.20 -18.68
C SER A 195 -45.28 39.24 -20.21
N ILE A 196 -45.41 38.10 -20.88
CA ILE A 196 -45.50 38.03 -22.35
C ILE A 196 -46.76 38.73 -22.85
N ILE A 197 -47.93 38.45 -22.26
CA ILE A 197 -49.21 39.06 -22.66
C ILE A 197 -49.19 40.58 -22.47
N THR A 198 -48.69 41.06 -21.33
CA THR A 198 -48.61 42.50 -21.05
C THR A 198 -47.67 43.23 -22.03
N LEU A 199 -46.53 42.63 -22.37
CA LEU A 199 -45.59 43.20 -23.34
C LEU A 199 -46.21 43.31 -24.74
N VAL A 200 -46.93 42.27 -25.20
CA VAL A 200 -47.66 42.29 -26.48
C VAL A 200 -48.74 43.37 -26.49
N VAL A 201 -49.51 43.51 -25.41
CA VAL A 201 -50.54 44.56 -25.29
C VAL A 201 -49.93 45.97 -25.35
N ILE A 202 -48.80 46.20 -24.67
CA ILE A 202 -48.09 47.48 -24.72
C ILE A 202 -47.60 47.80 -26.13
N ILE A 203 -47.07 46.81 -26.86
CA ILE A 203 -46.63 47.00 -28.26
C ILE A 203 -47.82 47.34 -29.16
N VAL A 204 -48.95 46.66 -29.01
CA VAL A 204 -50.16 46.92 -29.82
C VAL A 204 -50.72 48.31 -29.53
N ILE A 205 -50.80 48.72 -28.26
CA ILE A 205 -51.24 50.06 -27.87
C ILE A 205 -50.25 51.12 -28.36
N GLY A 206 -48.95 50.87 -28.24
CA GLY A 206 -47.90 51.75 -28.77
C GLY A 206 -47.97 51.93 -30.28
N ALA A 207 -48.21 50.84 -31.03
CA ALA A 207 -48.40 50.87 -32.47
C ALA A 207 -49.68 51.62 -32.87
N LEU A 208 -50.80 51.40 -32.15
CA LEU A 208 -52.05 52.13 -32.37
C LEU A 208 -51.91 53.63 -32.09
N LEU A 209 -51.19 54.02 -31.04
CA LEU A 209 -50.93 55.43 -30.73
C LEU A 209 -49.98 56.09 -31.74
N LEU A 210 -49.02 55.35 -32.29
CA LEU A 210 -48.14 55.82 -33.37
C LEU A 210 -48.87 55.98 -34.71
N LEU A 211 -49.82 55.10 -35.03
CA LEU A 211 -50.69 55.23 -36.20
C LEU A 211 -51.62 56.45 -36.06
N ARG A 212 -52.12 56.74 -34.86
CA ARG A 212 -53.03 57.87 -34.59
C ARG A 212 -52.36 59.26 -34.56
N LYS A 213 -51.03 59.33 -34.51
CA LYS A 213 -50.25 60.59 -34.62
C LYS A 213 -49.73 60.85 -36.04
N ARG A 214 -50.03 59.95 -36.98
CA ARG A 214 -49.62 60.03 -38.39
C ARG A 214 -50.74 60.52 -39.33
N ASP A 215 -51.91 60.82 -38.76
CA ASP A 215 -53.00 61.60 -39.36
C ASP A 215 -53.04 62.99 -38.70
#